data_AF-A0A814RJ61-F1
#
_entry.id   AF-A0A814RJ61-F1
#
_cell.length_a   1.000
_cell.length_b   1.000
_cell.length_c   1.000
_cell.angle_alpha   90.00
_cell.angle_beta   90.00
_cell.angle_gamma   90.00
#
_symmetry.space_group_name_H-M   'P 1'
#
loop_
_entity.id
_entity.type
_entity.pdbx_description
1 polymer ?
#
loop_
_entity_poly.entity_id
_entity_poly.type
_entity_poly.pdbx_seq_one_letter_code
_entity_poly.pdbx_strand_id
1 'polypeptide(L)'
;MNKSTYKKLFLIAVIGSCSVLIYPRLFSIKQIILNKQISLKNSRFPAITGFYHFSTIGPNWKKIVNEQISIIHRSGLFNSSSNTYVTGLGKFDDNKTAYDIFSNSKFIYEYDNKTQLYEYPALMKLEKFCFHNNKSLVWYAHSKGASHANDFVAGPWRGVLNYFILDKWQLCYNLLLSTNYTTCGAILTFDRFRKSGWNTYYAGNMWWAKCSHVNRLTRLEKIDQKDRYLAELYVTSEPDVGHFNCHFINLNTLINFNKQTANCTINEPMWWVR
;
A
#
# COMPACT_ATOMS: atom_id res chain seq x y z
N MET A 1 44.14 -4.22 53.60
CA MET A 1 44.53 -4.22 52.17
C MET A 1 43.37 -4.80 51.36
N ASN A 2 42.87 -4.02 50.37
CA ASN A 2 42.00 -4.31 49.20
C ASN A 2 40.78 -5.26 49.38
N LYS A 3 39.62 -5.05 48.75
CA LYS A 3 38.93 -3.97 48.01
C LYS A 3 37.52 -4.53 47.74
N SER A 4 36.51 -3.67 47.64
CA SER A 4 35.17 -3.93 47.08
C SER A 4 34.22 -4.83 47.89
N THR A 5 32.98 -4.34 48.14
CA THR A 5 31.69 -5.00 47.80
C THR A 5 30.51 -4.25 48.48
N TYR A 6 29.63 -3.72 47.62
CA TYR A 6 28.17 -3.51 47.72
C TYR A 6 27.44 -3.36 49.08
N LYS A 7 26.64 -2.29 49.17
CA LYS A 7 25.17 -2.26 49.43
C LYS A 7 24.79 -1.03 50.28
N LYS A 8 24.09 -0.06 49.69
CA LYS A 8 23.10 0.79 50.38
C LYS A 8 21.98 1.05 49.37
N LEU A 9 20.90 0.28 49.51
CA LEU A 9 19.62 0.68 50.10
C LEU A 9 18.93 1.79 49.30
N PHE A 10 17.89 1.36 48.57
CA PHE A 10 16.84 2.19 47.98
C PHE A 10 15.78 2.53 49.03
N LEU A 11 14.96 3.56 48.71
CA LEU A 11 13.79 4.16 49.39
C LEU A 11 14.15 5.30 50.38
N ILE A 12 13.61 6.53 50.34
CA ILE A 12 12.58 7.28 49.58
C ILE A 12 12.97 8.77 49.68
N ALA A 13 12.74 9.59 48.64
CA ALA A 13 12.03 10.89 48.75
C ALA A 13 12.14 11.71 47.46
N VAL A 14 10.96 11.98 46.89
CA VAL A 14 10.66 12.96 45.86
C VAL A 14 11.02 14.37 46.38
N ILE A 15 11.64 15.20 45.53
CA ILE A 15 11.29 16.61 45.25
C ILE A 15 12.04 17.02 43.98
N GLY A 16 11.33 17.72 43.09
CA GLY A 16 11.66 17.85 41.68
C GLY A 16 12.85 18.74 41.33
N SER A 17 13.31 18.56 40.10
CA SER A 17 13.84 19.62 39.23
C SER A 17 13.98 19.08 37.82
N CYS A 18 13.64 19.93 36.85
CA CYS A 18 13.56 19.68 35.41
C CYS A 18 14.71 18.84 34.85
N SER A 19 14.41 17.63 34.39
CA SER A 19 15.23 16.92 33.41
C SER A 19 14.84 17.38 32.02
N VAL A 20 15.75 18.11 31.37
CA VAL A 20 15.68 18.43 29.94
C VAL A 20 15.66 17.10 29.16
N LEU A 21 14.46 16.69 28.74
CA LEU A 21 14.30 15.67 27.71
C LEU A 21 14.76 16.28 26.39
N ILE A 22 15.91 15.82 25.90
CA ILE A 22 16.38 16.11 24.54
C ILE A 22 15.42 15.40 23.59
N TYR A 23 14.38 16.11 23.16
CA TYR A 23 13.54 15.70 22.03
C TYR A 23 14.40 15.72 20.76
N PRO A 24 14.43 14.64 19.95
CA PRO A 24 15.01 14.73 18.62
C PRO A 24 14.20 15.77 17.83
N ARG A 25 14.91 16.76 17.26
CA ARG A 25 14.35 17.87 16.48
C ARG A 25 13.28 17.37 15.50
N LEU A 26 12.05 17.83 15.71
CA LEU A 26 10.93 17.76 14.77
C LEU A 26 11.35 18.43 13.45
N PHE A 27 11.60 17.63 12.42
CA PHE A 27 11.67 18.16 11.06
C PHE A 27 10.31 18.00 10.40
N SER A 28 9.70 19.13 10.03
CA SER A 28 8.50 19.12 9.18
C SER A 28 8.83 18.45 7.83
N ILE A 29 7.82 17.84 7.19
CA ILE A 29 7.93 17.26 5.83
C ILE A 29 8.60 18.25 4.86
N LYS A 30 8.32 19.55 4.99
CA LYS A 30 8.95 20.60 4.18
C LYS A 30 10.48 20.64 4.33
N GLN A 31 11.00 20.47 5.54
CA GLN A 31 12.45 20.54 5.79
C GLN A 31 13.19 19.29 5.31
N ILE A 32 12.56 18.11 5.43
CA ILE A 32 13.12 16.84 4.92
C ILE A 32 13.18 16.89 3.38
N ILE A 33 12.14 17.42 2.74
CA ILE A 33 12.08 17.63 1.28
C ILE A 33 13.17 18.61 0.83
N LEU A 34 13.33 19.76 1.51
CA LEU A 34 14.35 20.76 1.17
C LEU A 34 15.78 20.21 1.31
N ASN A 35 16.09 19.54 2.42
CA ASN A 35 17.44 19.03 2.67
C ASN A 35 17.82 17.88 1.72
N LYS A 36 16.86 17.09 1.22
CA LYS A 36 17.13 16.04 0.21
C LYS A 36 17.19 16.56 -1.22
N GLN A 37 16.49 17.65 -1.57
CA GLN A 37 16.61 18.25 -2.91
C GLN A 37 18.03 18.71 -3.24
N ILE A 38 18.82 19.08 -2.22
CA ILE A 38 20.23 19.49 -2.39
C ILE A 38 21.15 18.28 -2.67
N SER A 39 20.82 17.09 -2.17
CA SER A 39 21.64 15.87 -2.31
C SER A 39 21.33 15.02 -3.55
N LEU A 40 20.18 15.22 -4.21
CA LEU A 40 19.65 14.30 -5.24
C LEU A 40 19.99 14.68 -6.69
N LYS A 41 20.86 15.68 -6.91
CA LYS A 41 21.15 16.18 -8.27
C LYS A 41 21.77 15.16 -9.24
N ASN A 42 22.17 13.97 -8.79
CA ASN A 42 22.82 12.94 -9.64
C ASN A 42 22.25 11.51 -9.55
N SER A 43 21.08 11.28 -8.95
CA SER A 43 20.43 9.95 -8.96
C SER A 43 19.13 9.99 -9.77
N ARG A 44 19.02 9.17 -10.83
CA ARG A 44 17.73 8.92 -11.49
C ARG A 44 16.74 8.43 -10.44
N PHE A 45 15.63 9.14 -10.26
CA PHE A 45 14.54 8.72 -9.40
C PHE A 45 14.05 7.31 -9.81
N PRO A 46 13.67 6.44 -8.85
CA PRO A 46 13.11 5.13 -9.17
C PRO A 46 11.93 5.22 -10.13
N ALA A 47 11.94 4.37 -11.16
CA ALA A 47 10.81 4.22 -12.07
C ALA A 47 9.59 3.70 -11.29
N ILE A 48 8.43 4.27 -11.58
CA ILE A 48 7.14 3.83 -11.04
C ILE A 48 6.45 2.98 -12.10
N THR A 49 5.84 1.85 -11.74
CA THR A 49 5.00 1.05 -12.65
C THR A 49 3.71 0.63 -11.95
N GLY A 50 2.59 0.74 -12.66
CA GLY A 50 1.27 0.41 -12.14
C GLY A 50 0.81 -0.99 -12.49
N PHE A 51 0.08 -1.61 -11.57
CA PHE A 51 -0.63 -2.87 -11.77
C PHE A 51 -2.06 -2.70 -11.28
N TYR A 52 -3.00 -2.81 -12.20
CA TYR A 52 -4.42 -2.63 -11.93
C TYR A 52 -5.20 -3.88 -12.30
N HIS A 53 -5.89 -4.45 -11.33
CA HIS A 53 -6.80 -5.57 -11.55
C HIS A 53 -8.25 -5.11 -11.51
N PHE A 54 -9.09 -5.63 -12.39
CA PHE A 54 -10.54 -5.51 -12.19
C PHE A 54 -11.25 -6.80 -12.55
N SER A 55 -12.43 -6.98 -11.97
CA SER A 55 -13.35 -8.01 -12.38
C SER A 55 -14.63 -7.40 -12.91
N THR A 56 -15.21 -8.00 -13.95
CA THR A 56 -16.52 -7.61 -14.49
C THR A 56 -17.68 -8.17 -13.65
N ILE A 57 -17.39 -8.70 -12.45
CA ILE A 57 -18.41 -9.15 -11.49
C ILE A 57 -19.22 -7.93 -11.00
N GLY A 58 -20.54 -8.08 -11.02
CA GLY A 58 -21.49 -7.11 -10.49
C GLY A 58 -21.79 -5.96 -11.44
N PRO A 59 -22.96 -5.31 -11.31
CA PRO A 59 -23.42 -4.31 -12.28
C PRO A 59 -22.59 -3.01 -12.26
N ASN A 60 -21.84 -2.76 -11.18
CA ASN A 60 -21.14 -1.49 -10.95
C ASN A 60 -19.65 -1.52 -11.32
N TRP A 61 -19.13 -2.63 -11.86
CA TRP A 61 -17.70 -2.77 -12.17
C TRP A 61 -17.17 -1.60 -13.02
N LYS A 62 -17.91 -1.25 -14.09
CA LYS A 62 -17.49 -0.21 -15.04
C LYS A 62 -17.44 1.17 -14.40
N LYS A 63 -18.38 1.46 -13.48
CA LYS A 63 -18.39 2.71 -12.72
C LYS A 63 -17.17 2.80 -11.80
N ILE A 64 -16.83 1.70 -11.12
CA ILE A 64 -15.68 1.64 -10.20
C ILE A 64 -14.37 1.81 -10.98
N VAL A 65 -14.22 1.12 -12.11
CA VAL A 65 -13.04 1.26 -12.97
C VAL A 65 -12.90 2.70 -13.46
N ASN A 66 -13.96 3.29 -14.02
CA ASN A 66 -13.91 4.69 -14.47
C ASN A 66 -13.58 5.67 -13.35
N GLU A 67 -14.13 5.47 -12.15
CA GLU A 67 -13.79 6.26 -10.96
C GLU A 67 -12.29 6.19 -10.68
N GLN A 68 -11.73 4.99 -10.54
CA GLN A 68 -10.33 4.80 -10.18
C GLN A 68 -9.36 5.29 -11.26
N ILE A 69 -9.65 5.01 -12.53
CA ILE A 69 -8.83 5.49 -13.66
C ILE A 69 -8.87 7.01 -13.77
N SER A 70 -10.03 7.64 -13.56
CA SER A 70 -10.13 9.11 -13.49
C SER A 70 -9.27 9.69 -12.36
N ILE A 71 -9.21 9.03 -11.20
CA ILE A 71 -8.33 9.42 -10.08
C ILE A 71 -6.87 9.30 -10.47
N ILE A 72 -6.48 8.18 -11.08
CA ILE A 72 -5.10 7.91 -11.54
C ILE A 72 -4.62 8.95 -12.56
N HIS A 73 -5.50 9.41 -13.46
CA HIS A 73 -5.19 10.50 -14.38
C HIS A 73 -5.07 11.85 -13.67
N ARG A 74 -6.10 12.26 -12.92
CA ARG A 74 -6.15 13.61 -12.32
C ARG A 74 -5.10 13.83 -11.22
N SER A 75 -4.64 12.77 -10.56
CA SER A 75 -3.59 12.86 -9.53
C SER A 75 -2.17 12.93 -10.11
N GLY A 76 -2.02 12.79 -11.43
CA GLY A 76 -0.73 12.70 -12.11
C GLY A 76 -0.01 11.36 -11.95
N LEU A 77 -0.62 10.37 -11.29
CA LEU A 77 -0.04 9.04 -11.12
C LEU A 77 0.19 8.34 -12.46
N PHE A 78 -0.77 8.46 -13.39
CA PHE A 78 -0.65 7.92 -14.73
C PHE A 78 0.57 8.47 -15.48
N ASN A 79 0.76 9.79 -15.42
CA ASN A 79 1.85 10.47 -16.10
C ASN A 79 3.20 10.11 -15.48
N SER A 80 3.25 9.96 -14.16
CA SER A 80 4.45 9.62 -13.39
C SER A 80 4.86 8.14 -13.51
N SER A 81 3.92 7.25 -13.82
CA SER A 81 4.18 5.82 -14.04
C SER A 81 4.78 5.61 -15.43
N SER A 82 5.70 4.65 -15.58
CA SER A 82 6.28 4.29 -16.89
C SER A 82 5.23 3.62 -17.76
N ASN A 83 4.64 2.54 -17.25
CA ASN A 83 3.48 1.85 -17.81
C ASN A 83 2.51 1.48 -16.69
N THR A 84 1.27 1.16 -17.06
CA THR A 84 0.27 0.57 -16.17
C THR A 84 -0.25 -0.72 -16.80
N TYR A 85 0.06 -1.86 -16.19
CA TYR A 85 -0.44 -3.16 -16.60
C TYR A 85 -1.83 -3.37 -16.03
N VAL A 86 -2.78 -3.70 -16.91
CA VAL A 86 -4.20 -3.86 -16.57
C VAL A 86 -4.60 -5.30 -16.82
N THR A 87 -5.22 -5.93 -15.83
CA THR A 87 -5.75 -7.30 -15.93
C THR A 87 -7.25 -7.29 -15.64
N GLY A 88 -8.06 -7.56 -16.65
CA GLY A 88 -9.51 -7.71 -16.52
C GLY A 88 -9.93 -9.17 -16.43
N LEU A 89 -10.82 -9.52 -15.50
CA LEU A 89 -11.38 -10.88 -15.39
C LEU A 89 -12.90 -10.89 -15.48
N GLY A 90 -13.46 -11.73 -16.34
CA GLY A 90 -14.90 -11.96 -16.43
C GLY A 90 -15.43 -11.97 -17.86
N LYS A 91 -16.69 -11.58 -18.06
CA LYS A 91 -17.38 -11.74 -19.35
C LYS A 91 -16.58 -11.10 -20.49
N PHE A 92 -16.49 -11.81 -21.61
CA PHE A 92 -15.75 -11.36 -22.79
C PHE A 92 -16.25 -10.01 -23.29
N ASP A 93 -17.58 -9.86 -23.45
CA ASP A 93 -18.17 -8.61 -23.95
C ASP A 93 -17.93 -7.45 -22.99
N ASP A 94 -18.04 -7.67 -21.67
CA ASP A 94 -17.75 -6.63 -20.68
C ASP A 94 -16.29 -6.16 -20.77
N ASN A 95 -15.34 -7.10 -20.81
CA ASN A 95 -13.92 -6.80 -20.99
C ASN A 95 -13.66 -6.08 -22.33
N LYS A 96 -14.34 -6.48 -23.41
CA LYS A 96 -14.25 -5.80 -24.69
C LYS A 96 -14.71 -4.34 -24.59
N THR A 97 -15.72 -4.04 -23.79
CA THR A 97 -16.14 -2.64 -23.55
C THR A 97 -15.17 -1.83 -22.68
N ALA A 98 -14.17 -2.47 -22.06
CA ALA A 98 -13.15 -1.80 -21.28
C ALA A 98 -11.99 -1.27 -22.14
N TYR A 99 -11.88 -1.70 -23.41
CA TYR A 99 -10.83 -1.23 -24.32
C TYR A 99 -10.80 0.30 -24.43
N ASP A 100 -11.96 0.95 -24.49
CA ASP A 100 -12.02 2.41 -24.60
C ASP A 100 -11.42 3.11 -23.37
N ILE A 101 -11.62 2.54 -22.17
CA ILE A 101 -11.07 3.05 -20.90
C ILE A 101 -9.54 2.95 -20.92
N PHE A 102 -9.00 1.89 -21.51
CA PHE A 102 -7.57 1.57 -21.54
C PHE A 102 -6.92 1.82 -22.90
N SER A 103 -7.50 2.71 -23.71
CA SER A 103 -7.05 2.99 -25.09
C SER A 103 -5.71 3.73 -25.17
N ASN A 104 -5.26 4.36 -24.09
CA ASN A 104 -3.95 5.00 -24.04
C ASN A 104 -2.82 3.97 -24.06
N SER A 105 -1.79 4.20 -24.88
CA SER A 105 -0.67 3.26 -25.09
C SER A 105 0.18 2.94 -23.86
N LYS A 106 0.11 3.76 -22.78
CA LYS A 106 0.77 3.42 -21.50
C LYS A 106 -0.01 2.40 -20.68
N PHE A 107 -1.27 2.14 -21.02
CA PHE A 107 -2.00 0.99 -20.53
C PHE A 107 -1.64 -0.24 -21.36
N ILE A 108 -1.24 -1.31 -20.66
CA ILE A 108 -1.00 -2.62 -21.26
C ILE A 108 -2.11 -3.53 -20.74
N TYR A 109 -3.19 -3.65 -21.52
CA TYR A 109 -4.42 -4.32 -21.12
C TYR A 109 -4.48 -5.76 -21.64
N GLU A 110 -4.70 -6.69 -20.72
CA GLU A 110 -5.00 -8.09 -20.99
C GLU A 110 -6.22 -8.53 -20.17
N TYR A 111 -6.92 -9.54 -20.65
CA TYR A 111 -8.08 -10.10 -19.93
C TYR A 111 -8.19 -11.61 -20.09
N ASP A 112 -8.92 -12.22 -19.15
CA ASP A 112 -9.30 -13.64 -19.16
C ASP A 112 -10.78 -13.75 -18.70
N ASN A 113 -11.46 -14.83 -19.10
CA ASN A 113 -12.86 -15.04 -18.73
C ASN A 113 -13.06 -15.71 -17.36
N LYS A 114 -12.00 -16.21 -16.72
CA LYS A 114 -12.03 -16.95 -15.46
C LYS A 114 -11.90 -16.02 -14.26
N THR A 115 -13.03 -15.63 -13.68
CA THR A 115 -13.04 -14.83 -12.44
C THR A 115 -12.46 -15.56 -11.23
N GLN A 116 -12.35 -16.89 -11.29
CA GLN A 116 -11.76 -17.74 -10.26
C GLN A 116 -10.24 -17.59 -10.15
N LEU A 117 -9.60 -16.89 -11.11
CA LEU A 117 -8.19 -16.52 -11.02
C LEU A 117 -7.96 -15.36 -10.03
N TYR A 118 -9.02 -14.69 -9.57
CA TYR A 118 -8.94 -13.59 -8.62
C TYR A 118 -7.88 -12.54 -9.02
N GLU A 119 -7.07 -12.09 -8.07
CA GLU A 119 -6.05 -11.06 -8.27
C GLU A 119 -4.72 -11.64 -8.80
N TYR A 120 -4.58 -12.98 -8.86
CA TYR A 120 -3.32 -13.65 -9.14
C TYR A 120 -2.69 -13.29 -10.48
N PRO A 121 -3.41 -13.20 -11.61
CA PRO A 121 -2.75 -12.89 -12.88
C PRO A 121 -2.08 -11.50 -12.88
N ALA A 122 -2.68 -10.52 -12.20
CA ALA A 122 -2.08 -9.20 -12.03
C ALA A 122 -0.86 -9.24 -11.09
N LEU A 123 -0.96 -9.95 -9.97
CA LEU A 123 0.14 -10.13 -9.02
C LEU A 123 1.32 -10.89 -9.63
N MET A 124 1.08 -11.90 -10.46
CA MET A 124 2.14 -12.65 -11.15
C MET A 124 2.87 -11.78 -12.18
N LYS A 125 2.15 -10.90 -12.89
CA LYS A 125 2.77 -9.89 -13.77
C LYS A 125 3.64 -8.92 -12.97
N LEU A 126 3.14 -8.44 -11.82
CA LEU A 126 3.88 -7.57 -10.91
C LEU A 126 5.16 -8.25 -10.40
N GLU A 127 5.05 -9.49 -9.94
CA GLU A 127 6.19 -10.30 -9.46
C GLU A 127 7.26 -10.48 -10.55
N LYS A 128 6.84 -10.83 -11.78
CA LYS A 128 7.76 -10.95 -12.94
C LYS A 128 8.40 -9.62 -13.30
N PHE A 129 7.66 -8.51 -13.24
CA PHE A 129 8.23 -7.19 -13.47
C PHE A 129 9.29 -6.86 -12.43
N CYS A 130 8.99 -7.06 -11.14
CA CYS A 130 9.92 -6.72 -10.06
C CYS A 130 11.20 -7.56 -10.07
N PHE A 131 11.12 -8.81 -10.52
CA PHE A 131 12.30 -9.67 -10.69
C PHE A 131 13.35 -9.02 -11.61
N HIS A 132 12.91 -8.33 -12.67
CA HIS A 132 13.79 -7.65 -13.62
C HIS A 132 14.05 -6.18 -13.27
N ASN A 133 13.34 -5.62 -12.28
CA ASN A 133 13.31 -4.19 -11.99
C ASN A 133 13.51 -3.89 -10.50
N ASN A 134 14.56 -4.48 -9.89
CA ASN A 134 14.77 -4.46 -8.43
C ASN A 134 14.80 -3.05 -7.79
N LYS A 135 15.20 -2.02 -8.53
CA LYS A 135 15.29 -0.62 -8.06
C LYS A 135 14.01 0.19 -8.26
N SER A 136 12.99 -0.39 -8.88
CA SER A 136 11.72 0.30 -9.19
C SER A 136 10.74 0.26 -8.01
N LEU A 137 9.76 1.15 -8.08
CA LEU A 137 8.58 1.13 -7.22
C LEU A 137 7.37 0.65 -8.04
N VAL A 138 6.48 -0.08 -7.39
CA VAL A 138 5.22 -0.52 -7.97
C VAL A 138 4.06 -0.08 -7.11
N TRP A 139 2.93 0.21 -7.77
CA TRP A 139 1.64 0.35 -7.11
C TRP A 139 0.68 -0.69 -7.64
N TYR A 140 -0.10 -1.26 -6.73
CA TYR A 140 -1.12 -2.24 -7.00
C TYR A 140 -2.47 -1.72 -6.52
N ALA A 141 -3.46 -1.83 -7.39
CA ALA A 141 -4.83 -1.51 -7.06
C ALA A 141 -5.80 -2.48 -7.76
N HIS A 142 -6.98 -2.63 -7.19
CA HIS A 142 -8.05 -3.34 -7.86
C HIS A 142 -9.42 -2.69 -7.68
N SER A 143 -10.40 -3.17 -8.47
CA SER A 143 -11.79 -2.71 -8.46
C SER A 143 -12.55 -3.15 -7.19
N LYS A 144 -12.03 -2.81 -5.99
CA LYS A 144 -12.60 -3.16 -4.69
C LYS A 144 -14.07 -2.73 -4.59
N GLY A 145 -14.91 -3.68 -4.19
CA GLY A 145 -16.35 -3.46 -4.03
C GLY A 145 -17.19 -3.80 -5.27
N ALA A 146 -16.59 -4.26 -6.38
CA ALA A 146 -17.35 -4.71 -7.56
C ALA A 146 -18.35 -5.84 -7.23
N SER A 147 -17.95 -6.79 -6.36
CA SER A 147 -18.81 -7.88 -5.87
C SER A 147 -19.82 -7.46 -4.79
N HIS A 148 -19.78 -6.21 -4.31
CA HIS A 148 -20.60 -5.71 -3.20
C HIS A 148 -21.35 -4.43 -3.61
N ALA A 149 -22.04 -4.48 -4.76
CA ALA A 149 -22.67 -3.33 -5.39
C ALA A 149 -23.69 -2.58 -4.51
N ASN A 150 -24.30 -3.26 -3.52
CA ASN A 150 -25.30 -2.70 -2.61
C ASN A 150 -24.77 -2.47 -1.18
N ASP A 151 -23.45 -2.55 -0.98
CA ASP A 151 -22.84 -2.38 0.33
C ASP A 151 -22.51 -0.90 0.59
N PHE A 152 -23.24 -0.31 1.55
CA PHE A 152 -23.02 1.07 2.01
C PHE A 152 -21.63 1.31 2.58
N VAL A 153 -20.90 0.26 2.96
CA VAL A 153 -19.52 0.33 3.47
C VAL A 153 -18.50 0.26 2.33
N ALA A 154 -18.77 -0.52 1.28
CA ALA A 154 -17.82 -0.74 0.19
C ALA A 154 -17.45 0.54 -0.56
N GLY A 155 -18.40 1.47 -0.72
CA GLY A 155 -18.18 2.78 -1.33
C GLY A 155 -17.21 3.67 -0.51
N PRO A 156 -17.56 4.02 0.74
CA PRO A 156 -16.67 4.78 1.63
C PRO A 156 -15.30 4.12 1.83
N TRP A 157 -15.26 2.79 1.99
CA TRP A 157 -14.01 2.03 2.10
C TRP A 157 -13.12 2.21 0.87
N ARG A 158 -13.69 2.04 -0.33
CA ARG A 158 -12.96 2.32 -1.58
C ARG A 158 -12.53 3.79 -1.66
N GLY A 159 -13.35 4.72 -1.17
CA GLY A 159 -13.00 6.15 -1.11
C GLY A 159 -11.71 6.42 -0.33
N VAL A 160 -11.53 5.78 0.82
CA VAL A 160 -10.30 5.86 1.63
C VAL A 160 -9.10 5.29 0.86
N LEU A 161 -9.24 4.08 0.30
CA LEU A 161 -8.18 3.43 -0.47
C LEU A 161 -7.77 4.28 -1.69
N ASN A 162 -8.75 4.75 -2.46
CA ASN A 162 -8.54 5.61 -3.61
C ASN A 162 -7.80 6.90 -3.23
N TYR A 163 -8.17 7.52 -2.09
CA TYR A 163 -7.52 8.74 -1.64
C TYR A 163 -6.04 8.53 -1.32
N PHE A 164 -5.69 7.55 -0.48
CA PHE A 164 -4.30 7.38 -0.04
C PHE A 164 -3.40 6.73 -1.09
N ILE A 165 -3.92 5.77 -1.87
CA ILE A 165 -3.11 4.97 -2.79
C ILE A 165 -3.02 5.58 -4.18
N LEU A 166 -4.11 6.21 -4.66
CA LEU A 166 -4.20 6.73 -6.04
C LEU A 166 -4.16 8.26 -6.12
N ASP A 167 -4.89 8.96 -5.24
CA ASP A 167 -5.01 10.43 -5.27
C ASP A 167 -3.79 11.12 -4.64
N LYS A 168 -3.38 10.66 -3.44
CA LYS A 168 -2.23 11.17 -2.67
C LYS A 168 -1.00 10.27 -2.78
N TRP A 169 -0.82 9.65 -3.93
CA TRP A 169 0.22 8.64 -4.19
C TRP A 169 1.65 9.11 -3.87
N GLN A 170 1.92 10.42 -3.99
CA GLN A 170 3.22 11.00 -3.67
C GLN A 170 3.62 10.74 -2.21
N LEU A 171 2.65 10.51 -1.32
CA LEU A 171 2.92 10.12 0.05
C LEU A 171 3.64 8.77 0.12
N CYS A 172 3.07 7.73 -0.48
CA CYS A 172 3.69 6.42 -0.52
C CYS A 172 5.03 6.45 -1.27
N TYR A 173 5.09 7.17 -2.40
CA TYR A 173 6.33 7.35 -3.15
C TYR A 173 7.45 7.96 -2.28
N ASN A 174 7.20 9.13 -1.68
CA ASN A 174 8.19 9.83 -0.86
C ASN A 174 8.57 9.02 0.38
N LEU A 175 7.60 8.34 1.01
CA LEU A 175 7.86 7.49 2.17
C LEU A 175 8.81 6.34 1.80
N LEU A 176 8.52 5.60 0.73
CA LEU A 176 9.35 4.48 0.29
C LEU A 176 10.76 4.93 -0.12
N LEU A 177 10.92 6.14 -0.66
CA LEU A 177 12.23 6.71 -0.98
C LEU A 177 13.01 7.24 0.22
N SER A 178 12.30 7.74 1.23
CA SER A 178 12.92 8.49 2.32
C SER A 178 13.13 7.71 3.61
N THR A 179 12.57 6.50 3.70
CA THR A 179 12.56 5.67 4.91
C THR A 179 12.94 4.21 4.62
N ASN A 180 13.04 3.43 5.69
CA ASN A 180 13.26 1.99 5.62
C ASN A 180 11.98 1.17 5.38
N TYR A 181 10.80 1.80 5.29
CA TYR A 181 9.57 1.10 4.92
C TYR A 181 9.71 0.49 3.52
N THR A 182 9.17 -0.71 3.33
CA THR A 182 9.22 -1.45 2.06
C THR A 182 7.90 -1.50 1.34
N THR A 183 6.80 -1.29 2.08
CA THR A 183 5.44 -1.18 1.56
C THR A 183 4.71 0.01 2.17
N CYS A 184 3.71 0.51 1.45
CA CYS A 184 2.81 1.56 1.90
C CYS A 184 1.40 1.24 1.44
N GLY A 185 0.45 1.20 2.35
CA GLY A 185 -0.94 0.91 2.01
C GLY A 185 -1.88 1.69 2.92
N ALA A 186 -3.17 1.48 2.71
CA ALA A 186 -4.19 2.02 3.58
C ALA A 186 -4.82 0.87 4.36
N ILE A 187 -5.11 1.12 5.64
CA ILE A 187 -5.86 0.20 6.51
C ILE A 187 -5.07 -1.10 6.75
N LEU A 188 -3.85 -0.96 7.26
CA LEU A 188 -3.07 -2.11 7.74
C LEU A 188 -3.80 -2.76 8.92
N THR A 189 -4.10 -4.04 8.77
CA THR A 189 -4.92 -4.84 9.68
C THR A 189 -4.15 -6.10 10.07
N PHE A 190 -4.44 -6.61 11.26
CA PHE A 190 -3.92 -7.86 11.78
C PHE A 190 -5.06 -8.81 12.14
N ASP A 191 -5.00 -10.05 11.65
CA ASP A 191 -5.96 -11.11 11.94
C ASP A 191 -5.23 -12.38 12.36
N ARG A 192 -5.23 -12.64 13.67
CA ARG A 192 -4.55 -13.79 14.30
C ARG A 192 -5.17 -15.14 14.00
N PHE A 193 -6.37 -15.18 13.42
CA PHE A 193 -7.11 -16.43 13.23
C PHE A 193 -6.94 -17.00 11.82
N ARG A 194 -6.06 -16.40 11.00
CA ARG A 194 -5.79 -16.88 9.65
C ARG A 194 -4.96 -18.16 9.68
N LYS A 195 -5.45 -19.17 8.96
CA LYS A 195 -4.81 -20.49 8.85
C LYS A 195 -3.48 -20.47 8.08
N SER A 196 -3.24 -19.47 7.25
CA SER A 196 -2.02 -19.36 6.43
C SER A 196 -0.77 -18.99 7.21
N GLY A 197 -0.90 -18.54 8.46
CA GLY A 197 0.21 -17.94 9.22
C GLY A 197 0.54 -16.49 8.81
N TRP A 198 -0.07 -15.99 7.72
CA TRP A 198 0.03 -14.58 7.30
C TRP A 198 -1.11 -13.79 7.92
N ASN A 199 -0.78 -13.03 8.97
CA ASN A 199 -1.79 -12.37 9.79
C ASN A 199 -1.93 -10.89 9.47
N THR A 200 -0.93 -10.26 8.86
CA THR A 200 -0.92 -8.84 8.53
C THR A 200 -1.33 -8.62 7.08
N TYR A 201 -2.16 -7.61 6.80
CA TYR A 201 -2.58 -7.24 5.44
C TYR A 201 -3.14 -5.83 5.33
N TYR A 202 -3.13 -5.27 4.12
CA TYR A 202 -3.86 -4.05 3.81
C TYR A 202 -5.31 -4.40 3.46
N ALA A 203 -6.25 -4.07 4.33
CA ALA A 203 -7.64 -4.45 4.16
C ALA A 203 -8.26 -3.68 2.98
N GLY A 204 -8.43 -4.38 1.86
CA GLY A 204 -8.73 -3.75 0.57
C GLY A 204 -7.73 -4.06 -0.55
N ASN A 205 -6.58 -4.65 -0.24
CA ASN A 205 -5.51 -5.03 -1.16
C ASN A 205 -5.10 -3.93 -2.16
N MET A 206 -4.93 -2.69 -1.68
CA MET A 206 -4.40 -1.57 -2.47
C MET A 206 -3.16 -1.00 -1.78
N TRP A 207 -2.03 -0.96 -2.48
CA TRP A 207 -0.74 -0.67 -1.86
C TRP A 207 0.34 -0.27 -2.87
N TRP A 208 1.44 0.26 -2.34
CA TRP A 208 2.72 0.52 -3.00
C TRP A 208 3.80 -0.37 -2.39
N ALA A 209 4.78 -0.79 -3.18
CA ALA A 209 5.93 -1.54 -2.68
C ALA A 209 7.21 -1.25 -3.48
N LYS A 210 8.35 -1.49 -2.84
CA LYS A 210 9.64 -1.61 -3.54
C LYS A 210 9.70 -2.93 -4.29
N CYS A 211 10.21 -2.97 -5.51
CA CYS A 211 10.40 -4.25 -6.19
C CYS A 211 11.39 -5.17 -5.45
N SER A 212 12.39 -4.61 -4.77
CA SER A 212 13.27 -5.36 -3.87
C SER A 212 12.54 -6.06 -2.72
N HIS A 213 11.38 -5.54 -2.30
CA HIS A 213 10.52 -6.20 -1.32
C HIS A 213 9.82 -7.40 -1.94
N VAL A 214 9.14 -7.17 -3.07
CA VAL A 214 8.42 -8.23 -3.81
C VAL A 214 9.34 -9.41 -4.14
N ASN A 215 10.60 -9.14 -4.50
CA ASN A 215 11.57 -10.18 -4.84
C ASN A 215 11.96 -11.11 -3.67
N ARG A 216 11.66 -10.74 -2.41
CA ARG A 216 11.89 -11.58 -1.23
C ARG A 216 10.68 -12.41 -0.83
N LEU A 217 9.51 -12.10 -1.37
CA LEU A 217 8.26 -12.82 -1.07
C LEU A 217 8.31 -14.24 -1.64
N THR A 218 7.52 -15.13 -1.03
CA THR A 218 7.27 -16.47 -1.59
C THR A 218 6.72 -16.34 -3.00
N ARG A 219 7.30 -17.06 -3.95
CA ARG A 219 6.86 -17.03 -5.34
C ARG A 219 5.39 -17.40 -5.46
N LEU A 220 4.61 -16.64 -6.23
CA LEU A 220 3.15 -16.85 -6.38
C LEU A 220 2.78 -18.23 -6.95
N GLU A 221 3.68 -18.85 -7.71
CA GLU A 221 3.54 -20.23 -8.21
C GLU A 221 3.55 -21.29 -7.08
N LYS A 222 4.07 -20.95 -5.90
CA LYS A 222 4.14 -21.81 -4.72
C LYS A 222 3.00 -21.56 -3.72
N ILE A 223 2.14 -20.58 -3.99
CA ILE A 223 1.00 -20.21 -3.15
C ILE A 223 -0.24 -20.95 -3.65
N ASP A 224 -1.14 -21.36 -2.76
CA ASP A 224 -2.42 -21.95 -3.17
C ASP A 224 -3.34 -20.90 -3.80
N GLN A 225 -3.31 -20.82 -5.13
CA GLN A 225 -4.07 -19.84 -5.90
C GLN A 225 -5.58 -20.08 -5.87
N LYS A 226 -6.05 -21.19 -5.29
CA LYS A 226 -7.49 -21.42 -5.06
C LYS A 226 -8.02 -20.58 -3.90
N ASP A 227 -7.17 -20.22 -2.95
CA ASP A 227 -7.52 -19.33 -1.85
C ASP A 227 -7.33 -17.87 -2.28
N ARG A 228 -8.43 -17.19 -2.57
CA ARG A 228 -8.42 -15.76 -2.93
C ARG A 228 -7.84 -14.87 -1.85
N TYR A 229 -7.92 -15.27 -0.58
CA TYR A 229 -7.47 -14.42 0.52
C TYR A 229 -5.95 -14.35 0.57
N LEU A 230 -5.22 -15.37 0.13
CA LEU A 230 -3.75 -15.32 0.09
C LEU A 230 -3.23 -14.23 -0.86
N ALA A 231 -4.00 -13.84 -1.89
CA ALA A 231 -3.68 -12.69 -2.73
C ALA A 231 -3.73 -11.35 -1.98
N GLU A 232 -4.63 -11.20 -1.01
CA GLU A 232 -4.76 -10.00 -0.15
C GLU A 232 -3.64 -9.90 0.89
N LEU A 233 -3.05 -11.05 1.25
CA LEU A 233 -1.97 -11.15 2.23
C LEU A 233 -0.58 -11.06 1.59
N TYR A 234 -0.48 -11.19 0.26
CA TYR A 234 0.79 -11.41 -0.45
C TYR A 234 1.86 -10.36 -0.12
N VAL A 235 1.54 -9.07 -0.23
CA VAL A 235 2.57 -8.02 -0.06
C VAL A 235 3.10 -7.92 1.37
N THR A 236 2.35 -8.42 2.35
CA THR A 236 2.66 -8.40 3.78
C THR A 236 3.01 -9.78 4.32
N SER A 237 3.29 -10.75 3.44
CA SER A 237 3.57 -12.14 3.82
C SER A 237 4.98 -12.37 4.38
N GLU A 238 5.89 -11.41 4.21
CA GLU A 238 7.24 -11.46 4.78
C GLU A 238 7.19 -10.96 6.23
N PRO A 239 7.65 -11.75 7.23
CA PRO A 239 7.78 -11.26 8.59
C PRO A 239 8.93 -10.22 8.70
N ASP A 240 8.91 -9.40 9.75
CA ASP A 240 10.02 -8.50 10.14
C ASP A 240 10.37 -7.35 9.17
N VAL A 241 9.40 -6.90 8.37
CA VAL A 241 9.56 -5.74 7.48
C VAL A 241 8.69 -4.56 7.87
N GLY A 242 9.20 -3.35 7.65
CA GLY A 242 8.43 -2.14 7.88
C GLY A 242 7.30 -2.00 6.85
N HIS A 243 6.06 -2.18 7.31
CA HIS A 243 4.84 -1.84 6.57
C HIS A 243 4.29 -0.51 7.05
N PHE A 244 4.04 0.45 6.13
CA PHE A 244 3.44 1.71 6.50
C PHE A 244 1.92 1.70 6.31
N ASN A 245 1.20 2.22 7.30
CA ASN A 245 -0.24 2.42 7.25
C ASN A 245 -0.60 3.90 7.09
N CYS A 246 -1.28 4.25 6.01
CA CYS A 246 -1.71 5.63 5.78
C CYS A 246 -2.86 6.07 6.70
N HIS A 247 -3.68 5.14 7.19
CA HIS A 247 -4.90 5.50 7.92
C HIS A 247 -5.36 4.42 8.91
N PHE A 248 -5.68 4.85 10.12
CA PHE A 248 -6.38 4.02 11.10
C PHE A 248 -7.88 4.18 10.95
N ILE A 249 -8.58 3.06 10.87
CA ILE A 249 -10.03 3.05 10.75
C ILE A 249 -10.67 2.82 12.11
N ASN A 250 -11.69 3.63 12.40
CA ASN A 250 -12.87 3.17 13.11
C ASN A 250 -14.10 3.31 12.17
N LEU A 251 -15.20 2.62 12.45
CA LEU A 251 -16.39 2.64 11.57
C LEU A 251 -16.96 4.07 11.37
N ASN A 252 -16.82 4.94 12.37
CA ASN A 252 -17.27 6.33 12.29
C ASN A 252 -16.38 7.19 11.38
N THR A 253 -15.07 6.92 11.29
CA THR A 253 -14.13 7.63 10.41
C THR A 253 -14.26 7.19 8.95
N LEU A 254 -14.71 5.95 8.71
CA LEU A 254 -15.04 5.46 7.37
C LEU A 254 -16.24 6.21 6.76
N ILE A 255 -17.34 6.29 7.50
CA ILE A 255 -18.60 6.87 7.00
C ILE A 255 -18.47 8.39 6.83
N ASN A 256 -17.71 9.06 7.71
CA ASN A 256 -17.51 10.50 7.69
C ASN A 256 -16.16 10.92 7.08
N PHE A 257 -15.58 10.10 6.20
CA PHE A 257 -14.25 10.38 5.65
C PHE A 257 -14.24 11.71 4.88
N ASN A 258 -13.53 12.70 5.42
CA ASN A 258 -13.36 14.01 4.80
C ASN A 258 -11.93 14.17 4.27
N LYS A 259 -11.80 14.30 2.95
CA LYS A 259 -10.51 14.48 2.26
C LYS A 259 -9.73 15.72 2.73
N GLN A 260 -10.42 16.76 3.22
CA GLN A 260 -9.78 18.00 3.68
C GLN A 260 -9.10 17.84 5.05
N THR A 261 -9.58 16.91 5.87
CA THR A 261 -9.07 16.67 7.22
C THR A 261 -8.27 15.36 7.34
N ALA A 262 -8.35 14.51 6.32
CA ALA A 262 -7.58 13.27 6.21
C ALA A 262 -6.09 13.55 6.01
N ASN A 263 -5.36 13.61 7.13
CA ASN A 263 -3.90 13.70 7.16
C ASN A 263 -3.29 12.35 7.56
N CYS A 264 -2.30 11.88 6.79
CA CYS A 264 -1.36 10.89 7.30
C CYS A 264 -0.38 11.60 8.23
N THR A 265 -0.47 11.34 9.53
CA THR A 265 0.63 11.67 10.43
C THR A 265 1.73 10.62 10.24
N ILE A 266 2.87 11.02 9.68
CA ILE A 266 4.10 10.19 9.60
C ILE A 266 4.64 9.84 11.02
N ASN A 267 4.04 10.40 12.07
CA ASN A 267 4.57 10.45 13.41
C ASN A 267 4.19 9.28 14.32
N GLU A 268 3.42 8.30 13.86
CA GLU A 268 3.21 7.08 14.66
C GLU A 268 3.66 5.84 13.88
N PRO A 269 4.85 5.28 14.20
CA PRO A 269 5.23 3.98 13.70
C PRO A 269 4.31 2.96 14.36
N MET A 270 3.28 2.54 13.64
CA MET A 270 2.44 1.45 14.12
C MET A 270 2.90 0.14 13.50
N TRP A 271 3.37 -0.72 14.41
CA TRP A 271 3.75 -2.13 14.28
C TRP A 271 5.13 -2.38 13.68
N TRP A 272 6.12 -2.57 14.56
CA TRP A 272 7.09 -3.64 14.35
C TRP A 272 6.38 -4.92 14.75
N VAL A 273 6.00 -5.75 13.79
CA VAL A 273 5.64 -7.14 14.10
C VAL A 273 6.96 -7.79 14.50
N ARG A 274 7.11 -8.09 15.79
CA ARG A 274 8.15 -9.01 16.29
C ARG A 274 7.61 -10.43 16.26
#